data_AF-A0A2V6J4J0-F1
#
_entry.id   AF-A0A2V6J4J0-F1
#
_cell.length_a   1.000
_cell.length_b   1.000
_cell.length_c   1.000
_cell.angle_alpha   90.00
_cell.angle_beta   90.00
_cell.angle_gamma   90.00
#
_symmetry.space_group_name_H-M   'P 1'
#
loop_
_entity.id
_entity.type
_entity.pdbx_description
1 polymer ?
#
loop_
_entity_poly.entity_id
_entity_poly.type
_entity_poly.pdbx_seq_one_letter_code
_entity_poly.pdbx_strand_id
1 'polypeptide(L)'
;GLMLDYARGAGNEEFAKLVNDSAKKFFLADKDCPLTYEPSGEDFLSPSLGEADVMRRVLPQNEFAKWLKEFMPQIPTTANADWLPVAVSPDPSDPKLAHLDGLNLSRAWMLEGILSALPSDDPHRPALQA
;
A
#
# COMPACT_ATOMS: atom_id res chain seq x y z
N GLY A 1 6.34 4.59 -3.99
CA GLY A 1 6.37 5.84 -3.21
C GLY A 1 7.73 6.53 -3.18
N LEU A 2 8.78 5.84 -2.71
CA LEU A 2 10.07 6.44 -2.33
C LEU A 2 10.74 7.33 -3.39
N MET A 3 10.71 6.94 -4.66
CA MET A 3 11.29 7.74 -5.75
C MET A 3 10.63 9.12 -5.88
N LEU A 4 9.31 9.19 -5.66
CA LEU A 4 8.54 10.43 -5.71
C LEU A 4 8.84 11.33 -4.50
N ASP A 5 8.97 10.73 -3.31
CA ASP A 5 9.33 11.44 -2.08
C ASP A 5 10.74 12.04 -2.20
N TYR A 6 11.69 11.26 -2.73
CA TYR A 6 13.04 11.75 -3.04
C TYR A 6 13.00 12.90 -4.04
N ALA A 7 12.30 12.75 -5.18
CA ALA A 7 12.25 13.77 -6.21
C ALA A 7 11.71 15.10 -5.67
N ARG A 8 10.64 15.05 -4.87
CA ARG A 8 10.06 16.24 -4.20
C ARG A 8 11.03 16.83 -3.17
N GLY A 9 11.66 16.02 -2.33
CA GLY A 9 12.61 16.48 -1.31
C GLY A 9 13.89 17.08 -1.90
N ALA A 10 14.33 16.59 -3.06
CA ALA A 10 15.48 17.11 -3.79
C ALA A 10 15.15 18.30 -4.70
N GLY A 11 13.88 18.71 -4.80
CA GLY A 11 13.43 19.76 -5.72
C GLY A 11 13.54 19.38 -7.20
N ASN A 12 13.62 18.09 -7.54
CA ASN A 12 13.70 17.62 -8.92
C ASN A 12 12.28 17.45 -9.50
N GLU A 13 11.74 18.57 -9.99
CA GLU A 13 10.36 18.65 -10.49
C GLU A 13 10.11 17.77 -11.73
N GLU A 14 11.07 17.70 -12.65
CA GLU A 14 10.96 16.88 -13.86
C GLU A 14 10.86 15.39 -13.51
N PHE A 15 11.70 14.91 -12.58
CA PHE A 15 11.64 13.53 -12.13
C PHE A 15 10.37 13.25 -11.33
N ALA A 16 9.95 14.18 -10.47
CA ALA A 16 8.70 14.04 -9.71
C ALA A 16 7.49 13.92 -10.66
N LYS A 17 7.46 14.73 -11.73
CA LYS A 17 6.43 14.66 -12.77
C LYS A 17 6.48 13.32 -13.50
N LEU A 18 7.67 12.85 -13.91
CA LEU A 18 7.82 11.57 -14.59
C LEU A 18 7.30 10.39 -13.75
N VAL A 19 7.67 10.34 -12.47
CA VAL A 19 7.23 9.28 -11.54
C VAL A 19 5.71 9.35 -11.33
N ASN A 20 5.16 10.55 -11.14
CA ASN A 20 3.73 10.77 -10.97
C ASN A 20 2.92 10.31 -12.19
N ASP A 21 3.34 10.72 -13.40
CA ASP A 21 2.66 10.35 -14.64
C ASP A 21 2.77 8.85 -14.92
N SER A 22 3.92 8.24 -14.62
CA SER A 22 4.13 6.80 -14.76
C SER A 22 3.25 5.99 -13.82
N ALA A 23 3.15 6.39 -12.54
CA ALA A 23 2.26 5.74 -11.57
C ALA A 23 0.81 5.77 -12.05
N LYS A 24 0.31 6.93 -12.51
CA LYS A 24 -1.04 7.03 -13.08
C LYS A 24 -1.20 6.19 -14.34
N LYS A 25 -0.21 6.16 -15.22
CA LYS A 25 -0.25 5.35 -16.44
C LYS A 25 -0.39 3.86 -16.14
N PHE A 26 0.33 3.37 -15.13
CA PHE A 26 0.35 1.95 -14.79
C PHE A 26 -0.85 1.52 -13.94
N PHE A 27 -1.20 2.31 -12.92
CA PHE A 27 -2.05 1.84 -11.81
C PHE A 27 -3.45 2.50 -11.75
N LEU A 28 -3.70 3.59 -12.50
CA LEU A 28 -4.97 4.31 -12.37
C LEU A 28 -6.19 3.48 -12.80
N ALA A 29 -6.00 2.55 -13.72
CA ALA A 29 -7.07 1.70 -14.25
C ALA A 29 -7.22 0.37 -13.49
N ASP A 30 -6.32 0.08 -12.55
CA ASP A 30 -6.29 -1.19 -11.85
C ASP A 30 -7.44 -1.31 -10.85
N LYS A 31 -7.96 -2.53 -10.74
CA LYS A 31 -9.12 -2.91 -9.93
C LYS A 31 -8.91 -4.31 -9.39
N ASP A 32 -9.63 -4.65 -8.32
CA ASP A 32 -9.65 -6.01 -7.77
C ASP A 32 -8.24 -6.58 -7.54
N CYS A 33 -7.41 -5.84 -6.80
CA CYS A 33 -6.01 -6.20 -6.55
C CYS A 33 -5.90 -7.66 -6.04
N PRO A 34 -4.90 -8.42 -6.48
CA PRO A 34 -4.83 -9.86 -6.22
C PRO A 34 -4.26 -10.17 -4.83
N LEU A 35 -4.87 -9.60 -3.78
CA LEU A 35 -4.42 -9.75 -2.39
C LEU A 35 -4.37 -11.22 -1.94
N THR A 36 -5.18 -12.09 -2.55
CA THR A 36 -5.19 -13.54 -2.30
C THR A 36 -3.89 -14.25 -2.65
N TYR A 37 -3.00 -13.62 -3.43
CA TYR A 37 -1.68 -14.16 -3.77
C TYR A 37 -0.59 -13.73 -2.78
N GLU A 38 -0.93 -12.90 -1.78
CA GLU A 38 0.02 -12.36 -0.82
C GLU A 38 -0.31 -12.79 0.62
N PRO A 39 0.70 -12.98 1.50
CA PRO A 39 2.13 -13.00 1.18
C PRO A 39 2.56 -14.31 0.49
N SER A 40 3.42 -14.21 -0.51
CA SER A 40 4.27 -15.32 -0.94
C SER A 40 5.43 -15.51 0.06
N GLY A 41 6.05 -16.70 0.06
CA GLY A 41 7.21 -16.99 0.90
C GLY A 41 8.49 -16.24 0.53
N GLU A 42 8.48 -15.44 -0.54
CA GLU A 42 9.63 -14.67 -1.04
C GLU A 42 9.31 -13.16 -1.13
N ASP A 43 8.18 -12.72 -0.58
CA ASP A 43 7.74 -11.33 -0.64
C ASP A 43 8.51 -10.44 0.35
N PHE A 44 9.30 -9.51 -0.18
CA PHE A 44 9.92 -8.45 0.63
C PHE A 44 8.99 -7.26 0.87
N LEU A 45 8.07 -7.02 -0.07
CA LEU A 45 7.07 -5.97 -0.04
C LEU A 45 5.75 -6.56 -0.53
N SER A 46 4.64 -5.94 -0.13
CA SER A 46 3.32 -6.21 -0.71
C SER A 46 3.15 -5.42 -2.01
N PRO A 47 3.01 -6.07 -3.19
CA PRO A 47 2.63 -5.39 -4.41
C PRO A 47 1.36 -4.54 -4.26
N SER A 48 0.30 -5.12 -3.68
CA SER A 48 -1.00 -4.44 -3.55
C SER A 48 -0.93 -3.21 -2.66
N LEU A 49 -0.32 -3.31 -1.47
CA LEU A 49 -0.17 -2.16 -0.58
C LEU A 49 0.86 -1.15 -1.12
N GLY A 50 1.89 -1.61 -1.83
CA GLY A 50 2.88 -0.75 -2.48
C GLY A 50 2.28 0.12 -3.59
N GLU A 51 1.34 -0.44 -4.34
CA GLU A 51 0.56 0.27 -5.33
C GLU A 51 -0.35 1.33 -4.69
N ALA A 52 -1.13 0.94 -3.67
CA ALA A 52 -1.96 1.89 -2.92
C ALA A 52 -1.11 3.00 -2.26
N ASP A 53 0.08 2.67 -1.74
CA ASP A 53 1.01 3.63 -1.14
C ASP A 53 1.59 4.62 -2.18
N VAL A 54 1.87 4.21 -3.42
CA VAL A 54 2.23 5.20 -4.45
C VAL A 54 1.00 6.02 -4.88
N MET A 55 -0.17 5.38 -5.02
CA MET A 55 -1.36 6.04 -5.54
C MET A 55 -1.91 7.13 -4.60
N ARG A 56 -1.79 6.95 -3.28
CA ARG A 56 -2.11 8.02 -2.31
C ARG A 56 -1.27 9.28 -2.44
N ARG A 57 -0.10 9.22 -3.09
CA ARG A 57 0.80 10.38 -3.29
C ARG A 57 0.54 11.13 -4.58
N VAL A 58 -0.14 10.49 -5.55
CA VAL A 58 -0.35 11.02 -6.92
C VAL A 58 -1.79 11.46 -7.15
N LEU A 59 -2.74 10.91 -6.40
CA LEU A 59 -4.16 11.26 -6.46
C LEU A 59 -4.54 12.26 -5.36
N PRO A 60 -5.41 13.24 -5.67
CA PRO A 60 -6.12 14.01 -4.64
C PRO A 60 -6.91 13.08 -3.71
N GLN A 61 -7.07 13.48 -2.44
CA GLN A 61 -7.70 12.66 -1.39
C GLN A 61 -9.03 12.00 -1.82
N ASN A 62 -9.96 12.78 -2.39
CA ASN A 62 -11.28 12.24 -2.79
C ASN A 62 -11.18 11.25 -3.96
N GLU A 63 -10.25 11.48 -4.89
CA GLU A 63 -10.00 10.56 -6.00
C GLU A 63 -9.32 9.28 -5.50
N PHE A 64 -8.38 9.41 -4.56
CA PHE A 64 -7.71 8.26 -3.93
C PHE A 64 -8.71 7.38 -3.17
N ALA A 65 -9.58 7.96 -2.34
CA ALA A 65 -10.58 7.18 -1.59
C ALA A 65 -11.50 6.39 -2.52
N LYS A 66 -11.96 7.01 -3.62
CA LYS A 66 -12.76 6.33 -4.64
C LYS A 66 -11.96 5.23 -5.34
N TRP A 67 -10.74 5.52 -5.78
CA TRP A 67 -9.87 4.57 -6.46
C TRP A 67 -9.54 3.38 -5.55
N LEU A 68 -9.20 3.60 -4.27
CA LEU A 68 -8.86 2.56 -3.31
C LEU A 68 -10.02 1.58 -3.12
N LYS A 69 -11.26 2.07 -3.09
CA LYS A 69 -12.46 1.22 -3.01
C LYS A 69 -12.61 0.30 -4.23
N GLU A 70 -12.27 0.79 -5.42
CA GLU A 70 -12.32 -0.02 -6.65
C GLU A 70 -11.10 -0.97 -6.77
N PHE A 71 -9.94 -0.53 -6.29
CA PHE A 71 -8.69 -1.28 -6.34
C PHE A 71 -8.60 -2.37 -5.26
N MET A 72 -8.97 -2.08 -4.02
CA MET A 72 -8.90 -3.02 -2.88
C MET A 72 -10.29 -3.24 -2.25
N PRO A 73 -11.25 -3.84 -2.96
CA PRO A 73 -12.60 -4.10 -2.42
C PRO A 73 -12.61 -5.07 -1.23
N GLN A 74 -11.48 -5.73 -0.94
CA GLN A 74 -11.33 -6.66 0.17
C GLN A 74 -11.19 -5.96 1.53
N ILE A 75 -10.89 -4.66 1.57
CA ILE A 75 -10.80 -3.93 2.83
C ILE A 75 -12.21 -3.85 3.45
N PRO A 76 -12.44 -4.40 4.65
CA PRO A 76 -13.76 -4.36 5.27
C PRO A 76 -14.08 -2.95 5.80
N THR A 77 -15.36 -2.69 6.03
CA THR A 77 -15.82 -1.44 6.68
C THR A 77 -16.00 -1.60 8.21
N THR A 78 -15.47 -2.68 8.76
CA THR A 78 -15.51 -3.03 10.19
C THR A 78 -14.09 -3.20 10.69
N ALA A 79 -13.84 -3.00 11.99
CA ALA A 79 -12.55 -3.27 12.63
C ALA A 79 -12.28 -4.78 12.72
N ASN A 80 -12.00 -5.40 11.57
CA ASN A 80 -11.58 -6.78 11.43
C ASN A 80 -10.23 -6.75 10.69
N ALA A 81 -9.23 -7.46 11.21
CA ALA A 81 -7.88 -7.57 10.62
C ALA A 81 -7.70 -8.83 9.75
N ASP A 82 -8.66 -9.77 9.74
CA ASP A 82 -8.55 -11.06 9.03
C ASP A 82 -8.42 -10.91 7.50
N TRP A 83 -8.78 -9.74 6.95
CA TRP A 83 -8.63 -9.42 5.52
C TRP A 83 -7.16 -9.32 5.09
N LEU A 84 -6.24 -9.08 6.04
CA LEU A 84 -4.81 -9.00 5.79
C LEU A 84 -4.04 -9.77 6.87
N PRO A 85 -3.92 -11.11 6.75
CA PRO A 85 -3.22 -11.90 7.75
C PRO A 85 -1.73 -11.54 7.83
N VAL A 86 -1.21 -11.51 9.06
CA VAL A 86 0.20 -11.27 9.36
C VAL A 86 1.04 -12.44 8.86
N ALA A 87 2.13 -12.16 8.15
CA ALA A 87 3.07 -13.20 7.72
C ALA A 87 3.83 -13.72 8.95
N VAL A 88 3.88 -15.03 9.17
CA VAL A 88 4.64 -15.62 10.27
C VAL A 88 5.90 -16.26 9.71
N SER A 89 7.07 -15.78 10.15
CA SER A 89 8.34 -16.44 9.82
C SER A 89 8.39 -17.82 10.50
N PRO A 90 8.50 -18.93 9.74
CA PRO A 90 8.57 -20.27 10.34
C PRO A 90 9.84 -20.48 11.17
N ASP A 91 10.94 -19.83 10.79
CA ASP A 91 12.21 -19.84 11.51
C ASP A 91 12.88 -18.45 11.39
N PRO A 92 12.73 -17.59 12.42
CA PRO A 92 13.35 -16.27 12.44
C PRO A 92 14.89 -16.29 12.46
N SER A 93 15.52 -17.44 12.73
CA SER A 93 16.98 -17.59 12.68
C SER A 93 17.50 -17.88 11.28
N ASP A 94 16.64 -18.33 10.36
CA ASP A 94 16.97 -18.49 8.95
C ASP A 94 16.94 -17.10 8.27
N PRO A 95 18.09 -16.58 7.80
CA PRO A 95 18.13 -15.27 7.13
C PRO A 95 17.29 -15.22 5.86
N LYS A 96 16.98 -16.37 5.25
CA LYS A 96 16.05 -16.44 4.13
C LYS A 96 14.62 -16.19 4.58
N LEU A 97 14.19 -16.62 5.76
CA LEU A 97 12.80 -16.51 6.21
C LEU A 97 12.54 -15.26 7.07
N ALA A 98 13.57 -14.73 7.73
CA ALA A 98 13.49 -13.54 8.56
C ALA A 98 13.00 -12.28 7.82
N HIS A 99 13.06 -12.24 6.47
CA HIS A 99 12.55 -11.11 5.68
C HIS A 99 11.04 -10.90 5.83
N LEU A 100 10.26 -11.93 6.21
CA LEU A 100 8.81 -11.83 6.40
C LEU A 100 8.43 -10.88 7.55
N ASP A 101 9.30 -10.73 8.55
CA ASP A 101 9.10 -9.72 9.60
C ASP A 101 9.29 -8.30 9.04
N GLY A 102 10.26 -8.13 8.14
CA GLY A 102 10.46 -6.90 7.37
C GLY A 102 9.29 -6.58 6.44
N LEU A 103 8.71 -7.61 5.81
CA LEU A 103 7.47 -7.47 5.04
C LEU A 103 6.35 -6.90 5.92
N ASN A 104 6.10 -7.48 7.10
CA ASN A 104 5.07 -6.99 8.02
C ASN A 104 5.31 -5.53 8.42
N LEU A 105 6.56 -5.14 8.72
CA LEU A 105 6.89 -3.75 9.03
C LEU A 105 6.62 -2.81 7.86
N SER A 106 6.97 -3.23 6.64
CA SER A 106 6.67 -2.45 5.43
C SER A 106 5.16 -2.31 5.21
N ARG A 107 4.38 -3.37 5.44
CA ARG A 107 2.91 -3.36 5.35
C ARG A 107 2.32 -2.39 6.35
N ALA A 108 2.75 -2.43 7.61
CA ALA A 108 2.30 -1.51 8.65
C ALA A 108 2.56 -0.04 8.26
N TRP A 109 3.76 0.28 7.75
CA TRP A 109 4.05 1.62 7.23
C TRP A 109 3.09 2.01 6.10
N MET A 110 2.90 1.14 5.12
CA MET A 110 2.03 1.42 3.97
C MET A 110 0.57 1.63 4.39
N LEU A 111 0.06 0.82 5.34
CA LEU A 111 -1.29 0.97 5.90
C LEU A 111 -1.47 2.33 6.59
N GLU A 112 -0.52 2.74 7.42
CA GLU A 112 -0.51 4.08 8.05
C GLU A 112 -0.54 5.19 6.99
N GLY A 113 0.25 5.05 5.92
CA GLY A 113 0.25 5.98 4.81
C GLY A 113 -1.10 6.04 4.07
N ILE A 114 -1.69 4.88 3.78
CA ILE A 114 -3.00 4.79 3.12
C ILE A 114 -4.07 5.45 4.00
N LEU A 115 -4.09 5.12 5.30
CA LEU A 115 -5.00 5.69 6.29
C LEU A 115 -4.88 7.22 6.36
N SER A 116 -3.67 7.76 6.30
CA SER A 116 -3.42 9.21 6.37
C SER A 116 -3.99 9.97 5.15
N ALA A 117 -4.20 9.28 4.03
CA ALA A 117 -4.70 9.89 2.79
C ALA A 117 -6.22 9.83 2.67
N LEU A 118 -6.91 9.03 3.50
CA LEU A 118 -8.37 8.91 3.46
C LEU A 118 -9.07 10.08 4.19
N PRO A 119 -10.28 10.48 3.75
CA PRO A 119 -11.18 11.35 4.53
C PRO A 119 -11.43 10.80 5.93
N SER A 120 -11.66 11.66 6.92
CA SER A 120 -11.84 11.26 8.33
C SER A 120 -13.05 10.35 8.56
N ASP A 121 -14.05 10.43 7.69
CA ASP A 121 -15.30 9.67 7.71
C ASP A 121 -15.29 8.47 6.73
N ASP A 122 -14.15 8.14 6.12
CA ASP A 122 -14.06 6.98 5.23
C ASP A 122 -14.36 5.67 6.00
N PRO A 123 -15.29 4.83 5.49
CA PRO A 123 -15.76 3.66 6.21
C PRO A 123 -14.70 2.55 6.36
N HIS A 124 -13.61 2.59 5.59
CA HIS A 124 -12.54 1.57 5.64
C HIS A 124 -11.49 1.86 6.71
N ARG A 125 -11.47 3.07 7.29
CA ARG A 125 -10.49 3.46 8.33
C ARG A 125 -10.40 2.46 9.48
N PRO A 126 -11.51 1.94 10.06
CA PRO A 126 -11.43 1.01 11.17
C PRO A 126 -10.67 -0.28 10.84
N ALA A 127 -10.78 -0.78 9.60
CA ALA A 127 -10.08 -2.00 9.18
C ALA A 127 -8.58 -1.79 8.97
N LEU A 128 -8.19 -0.59 8.52
CA LEU A 128 -6.79 -0.20 8.33
C LEU A 128 -6.06 0.08 9.65
N GLN A 129 -6.81 0.31 10.74
CA GLN A 129 -6.30 0.57 12.09
C GLN A 129 -6.27 -0.66 13.00
N ALA A 130 -6.94 -1.75 12.59
CA ALA A 130 -7.19 -2.93 13.41
C ALA A 130 -5.95 -3.81 13.60
#